data_AF-A0A5E3X2B4-F1
#
_entry.id   AF-A0A5E3X2B4-F1
#
_cell.length_a   1.000
_cell.length_b   1.000
_cell.length_c   1.000
_cell.angle_alpha   90.00
_cell.angle_beta   90.00
_cell.angle_gamma   90.00
#
_symmetry.space_group_name_H-M   'P 1'
#
loop_
_entity.id
_entity.type
_entity.pdbx_description
1 polymer ?
#
loop_
_entity_poly.entity_id
_entity_poly.type
_entity_poly.pdbx_seq_one_letter_code
_entity_poly.pdbx_strand_id
1 'polypeptide(L)'
;MEARQAQIFMDAHELNLTFQSNKPDSEGSWRVDPELYRKDDGLVITPGLATLGFLHCQGQEQPGKKVRIASDIGSSDHPSLAQAGARRWLQDNVKLAALMSVSVAIVNPEQYALSRETLVRLARKEVALRPACRTWPFAFTSLAAVGNRTTIIHRDRKSGKNNLYDVMTTIGGDPNVKIRLKGLGFTGDYKSGSIAVLSCHTHLHSVSKSPSAERLAFAAYMKPSVLLEMGLDLPRLPTYDSIRRLHVQQIATRHTT
;
A
#
# COMPACT_ATOMS: atom_id res chain seq x y z
N MET A 1 -3.74 -18.78 11.95
CA MET A 1 -3.14 -17.72 11.11
C MET A 1 -3.43 -17.96 9.63
N GLU A 2 -3.30 -19.21 9.16
CA GLU A 2 -3.57 -19.62 7.76
C GLU A 2 -5.00 -19.33 7.27
N ALA A 3 -6.03 -19.64 8.07
CA ALA A 3 -7.42 -19.35 7.68
C ALA A 3 -7.68 -17.87 7.36
N ARG A 4 -6.95 -16.95 8.03
CA ARG A 4 -7.11 -15.51 7.78
C ARG A 4 -6.40 -15.08 6.49
N GLN A 5 -5.22 -15.61 6.22
CA GLN A 5 -4.51 -15.36 4.96
C GLN A 5 -5.30 -15.92 3.78
N ALA A 6 -5.87 -17.12 3.93
CA ALA A 6 -6.77 -17.71 2.94
C ALA A 6 -7.98 -16.81 2.68
N GLN A 7 -8.63 -16.30 3.72
CA GLN A 7 -9.76 -15.36 3.55
C GLN A 7 -9.34 -14.10 2.78
N ILE A 8 -8.24 -13.44 3.19
CA ILE A 8 -7.73 -12.24 2.49
C ILE A 8 -7.45 -12.53 1.01
N PHE A 9 -6.90 -13.71 0.73
CA PHE A 9 -6.62 -14.16 -0.62
C PHE A 9 -7.91 -14.36 -1.42
N MET A 10 -8.90 -15.06 -0.86
CA MET A 10 -10.18 -15.30 -1.55
C MET A 10 -10.99 -14.02 -1.74
N ASP A 11 -10.99 -13.13 -0.74
CA ASP A 11 -11.66 -11.83 -0.83
C ASP A 11 -11.11 -11.00 -1.99
N ALA A 12 -9.83 -11.17 -2.35
CA ALA A 12 -9.21 -10.41 -3.42
C ALA A 12 -9.82 -10.68 -4.81
N HIS A 13 -10.66 -11.70 -4.97
CA HIS A 13 -11.50 -11.85 -6.16
C HIS A 13 -12.38 -10.60 -6.42
N GLU A 14 -12.80 -9.90 -5.36
CA GLU A 14 -13.53 -8.63 -5.45
C GLU A 14 -12.73 -7.52 -6.17
N LEU A 15 -11.40 -7.67 -6.24
CA LEU A 15 -10.51 -6.78 -6.97
C LEU A 15 -10.27 -7.20 -8.41
N ASN A 16 -10.73 -8.36 -8.88
CA ASN A 16 -10.43 -8.84 -10.25
C ASN A 16 -10.89 -7.88 -11.34
N LEU A 17 -12.07 -7.27 -11.18
CA LEU A 17 -12.57 -6.26 -12.11
C LEU A 17 -11.79 -4.94 -12.03
N THR A 18 -11.05 -4.71 -10.93
CA THR A 18 -10.15 -3.58 -10.75
C THR A 18 -8.74 -3.90 -11.27
N PHE A 19 -8.31 -5.16 -11.18
CA PHE A 19 -7.11 -5.73 -11.80
C PHE A 19 -7.28 -5.86 -13.31
N GLN A 20 -7.74 -4.80 -13.97
CA GLN A 20 -7.62 -4.75 -15.42
C GLN A 20 -6.15 -4.54 -15.77
N SER A 21 -5.67 -5.29 -16.76
CA SER A 21 -4.35 -5.16 -17.38
C SER A 21 -4.12 -3.72 -17.86
N ASN A 22 -3.69 -2.85 -16.93
CA ASN A 22 -3.35 -1.43 -17.11
C ASN A 22 -4.34 -0.58 -17.92
N LYS A 23 -5.02 0.36 -17.25
CA LYS A 23 -5.38 1.61 -17.94
C LYS A 23 -4.07 2.31 -18.34
N PRO A 24 -3.92 2.69 -19.62
CA PRO A 24 -2.65 3.03 -20.24
C PRO A 24 -2.22 4.43 -19.81
N ASP A 25 -1.10 4.57 -19.10
CA ASP A 25 -0.44 5.86 -18.90
C ASP A 25 1.09 5.67 -18.81
N SER A 26 1.65 4.92 -19.77
CA SER A 26 3.01 5.09 -20.34
C SER A 26 3.42 3.84 -21.10
N GLU A 27 3.49 3.94 -22.43
CA GLU A 27 4.28 3.01 -23.23
C GLU A 27 5.70 2.92 -22.64
N GLY A 28 6.22 1.71 -22.47
CA GLY A 28 7.58 1.46 -21.96
C GLY A 28 7.75 1.33 -20.44
N SER A 29 6.69 1.32 -19.63
CA SER A 29 6.80 1.02 -18.20
C SER A 29 6.81 -0.50 -17.94
N TRP A 30 7.76 -1.01 -17.15
CA TRP A 30 7.75 -2.42 -16.73
C TRP A 30 6.45 -2.82 -16.00
N ARG A 31 5.71 -1.85 -15.45
CA ARG A 31 4.41 -2.11 -14.83
C ARG A 31 3.38 -2.65 -15.82
N VAL A 32 3.60 -2.45 -17.12
CA VAL A 32 2.73 -2.93 -18.20
C VAL A 32 3.30 -4.08 -19.01
N ASP A 33 4.49 -4.57 -18.67
CA ASP A 33 5.15 -5.65 -19.39
C ASP A 33 4.43 -6.99 -19.14
N PRO A 34 3.78 -7.60 -20.17
CA PRO A 34 3.05 -8.85 -20.01
C PRO A 34 3.93 -10.02 -19.57
N GLU A 35 5.24 -10.01 -19.88
CA GLU A 35 6.19 -11.05 -19.48
C GLU A 35 6.42 -11.09 -17.96
N LEU A 36 6.07 -10.00 -17.26
CA LEU A 36 6.15 -9.96 -15.81
C LEU A 36 4.90 -10.51 -15.13
N TYR A 37 3.82 -10.76 -15.87
CA TYR A 37 2.59 -11.33 -15.33
C TYR A 37 2.54 -12.84 -15.55
N ARG A 38 1.93 -13.57 -14.61
CA ARG A 38 1.59 -14.97 -14.82
C ARG A 38 0.54 -15.05 -15.93
N LYS A 39 0.67 -16.04 -16.81
CA LYS A 39 -0.37 -16.37 -17.78
C LYS A 39 -1.64 -16.75 -17.05
N ASP A 40 -2.77 -16.15 -17.44
CA ASP A 40 -4.08 -16.49 -16.90
C ASP A 40 -4.58 -17.80 -17.54
N ASP A 41 -4.52 -18.89 -16.77
CA ASP A 41 -4.98 -20.22 -17.13
C ASP A 41 -6.16 -20.69 -16.25
N GLY A 42 -6.99 -19.73 -15.79
CA GLY A 42 -8.08 -19.97 -14.85
C GLY A 42 -7.72 -19.57 -13.43
N LEU A 43 -6.95 -18.48 -13.28
CA LEU A 43 -6.48 -17.99 -11.99
C LEU A 43 -7.64 -17.43 -11.16
N VAL A 44 -7.62 -17.66 -9.84
CA VAL A 44 -8.59 -17.06 -8.92
C VAL A 44 -8.43 -15.53 -8.91
N ILE A 45 -7.20 -15.06 -8.98
CA ILE A 45 -6.82 -13.65 -8.96
C ILE A 45 -6.31 -13.23 -10.34
N THR A 46 -6.98 -12.25 -10.95
CA THR A 46 -6.56 -11.71 -12.24
C THR A 46 -5.17 -11.08 -12.13
N PRO A 47 -4.21 -11.43 -13.01
CA PRO A 47 -2.92 -10.75 -13.06
C PRO A 47 -3.10 -9.26 -13.35
N GLY A 48 -2.64 -8.39 -12.44
CA GLY A 48 -2.92 -6.96 -12.57
C GLY A 48 -2.38 -6.10 -11.44
N LEU A 49 -2.65 -4.80 -11.53
CA LEU A 49 -2.35 -3.78 -10.53
C LEU A 49 -3.58 -2.91 -10.32
N ALA A 50 -4.02 -2.78 -9.08
CA ALA A 50 -5.00 -1.79 -8.65
C ALA A 50 -4.32 -0.77 -7.74
N THR A 51 -4.63 0.52 -7.90
CA THR A 51 -4.15 1.57 -6.99
C THR A 51 -5.33 2.22 -6.30
N LEU A 52 -5.43 1.99 -5.00
CA LEU A 52 -6.51 2.47 -4.15
C LEU A 52 -6.02 3.64 -3.29
N GLY A 53 -6.93 4.55 -2.94
CA GLY A 53 -6.70 5.61 -1.94
C GLY A 53 -6.81 7.03 -2.48
N PHE A 54 -6.05 7.94 -1.89
CA PHE A 54 -6.10 9.39 -2.14
C PHE A 54 -4.84 9.83 -2.89
N LEU A 55 -5.02 10.47 -4.05
CA LEU A 55 -3.98 10.75 -5.03
C LEU A 55 -4.11 12.17 -5.60
N HIS A 56 -3.00 12.71 -6.10
CA HIS A 56 -3.02 13.75 -7.15
C HIS A 56 -2.92 13.06 -8.52
N CYS A 57 -3.39 13.69 -9.60
CA CYS A 57 -3.24 13.15 -10.96
C CYS A 57 -1.77 12.79 -11.24
N GLN A 58 -1.52 11.71 -12.02
CA GLN A 58 -0.14 11.29 -12.32
C GLN A 58 0.67 12.44 -12.93
N GLY A 59 1.91 12.63 -12.46
CA GLY A 59 2.81 13.71 -12.89
C GLY A 59 2.66 15.03 -12.13
N GLN A 60 1.70 15.14 -11.19
CA GLN A 60 1.44 16.36 -10.42
C GLN A 60 1.77 16.17 -8.93
N GLU A 61 3.07 16.22 -8.61
CA GLU A 61 3.60 15.96 -7.26
C GLU A 61 3.73 17.22 -6.38
N GLN A 62 3.25 18.37 -6.84
CA GLN A 62 3.35 19.63 -6.09
C GLN A 62 2.14 19.85 -5.16
N PRO A 63 2.35 20.33 -3.92
CA PRO A 63 1.28 20.86 -3.07
C PRO A 63 0.52 22.02 -3.74
N GLY A 64 -0.73 22.29 -3.33
CA GLY A 64 -1.57 23.36 -3.88
C GLY A 64 -2.56 22.92 -4.97
N LYS A 65 -2.80 21.61 -5.11
CA LYS A 65 -3.77 21.03 -6.06
C LYS A 65 -4.74 20.10 -5.33
N LYS A 66 -5.97 19.97 -5.85
CA LYS A 66 -7.05 19.22 -5.21
C LYS A 66 -6.72 17.73 -5.11
N VAL A 67 -6.74 17.19 -3.89
CA VAL A 67 -6.67 15.75 -3.64
C VAL A 67 -7.90 15.06 -4.22
N ARG A 68 -7.68 13.95 -4.94
CA ARG A 68 -8.73 13.12 -5.53
C ARG A 68 -8.68 11.72 -4.92
N ILE A 69 -9.79 11.00 -5.06
CA ILE A 69 -9.77 9.56 -4.85
C ILE A 69 -9.27 8.87 -6.13
N ALA A 70 -8.58 7.74 -5.97
CA ALA A 70 -8.24 6.88 -7.08
C ALA A 70 -9.51 6.44 -7.83
N SER A 71 -9.42 6.42 -9.17
CA SER A 71 -10.50 6.00 -10.05
C SER A 71 -11.00 4.59 -9.76
N ASP A 72 -10.12 3.73 -9.24
CA ASP A 72 -10.39 2.34 -8.86
C ASP A 72 -11.39 2.21 -7.69
N ILE A 73 -11.48 3.22 -6.81
CA ILE A 73 -12.52 3.29 -5.76
C ILE A 73 -13.70 4.17 -6.23
N GLY A 74 -13.40 5.22 -7.01
CA GLY A 74 -14.38 6.19 -7.51
C GLY A 74 -14.94 7.12 -6.42
N SER A 75 -15.37 8.32 -6.80
CA SER A 75 -16.03 9.27 -5.90
C SER A 75 -17.56 9.29 -6.00
N SER A 76 -18.13 8.46 -6.89
CA SER A 76 -19.57 8.43 -7.17
C SER A 76 -20.35 7.71 -6.06
N ASP A 77 -21.57 8.17 -5.80
CA ASP A 77 -22.58 7.46 -5.00
C ASP A 77 -23.15 6.24 -5.73
N HIS A 78 -23.01 6.21 -7.06
CA HIS A 78 -23.29 5.07 -7.91
C HIS A 78 -21.97 4.50 -8.47
N PRO A 79 -21.24 3.69 -7.69
CA PRO A 79 -19.99 3.10 -8.15
C PRO A 79 -20.23 2.09 -9.27
N SER A 80 -19.28 1.96 -10.19
CA SER A 80 -19.25 0.82 -11.12
C SER A 80 -19.10 -0.50 -10.35
N LEU A 81 -19.37 -1.64 -11.00
CA LEU A 81 -19.21 -2.95 -10.36
C LEU A 81 -17.79 -3.16 -9.80
N ALA A 82 -16.76 -2.73 -10.55
CA ALA A 82 -15.36 -2.78 -10.11
C ALA A 82 -15.10 -1.89 -8.88
N GLN A 83 -15.64 -0.67 -8.87
CA GLN A 83 -15.50 0.25 -7.74
C GLN A 83 -16.23 -0.27 -6.50
N ALA A 84 -17.41 -0.87 -6.68
CA ALA A 84 -18.16 -1.50 -5.60
C ALA A 84 -17.39 -2.68 -5.00
N GLY A 85 -16.79 -3.54 -5.84
CA GLY A 85 -15.93 -4.64 -5.40
C GLY A 85 -14.71 -4.16 -4.61
N ALA A 86 -13.99 -3.15 -5.12
CA ALA A 86 -12.85 -2.55 -4.42
C ALA A 86 -13.25 -1.94 -3.06
N ARG A 87 -14.41 -1.28 -2.97
CA ARG A 87 -14.94 -0.74 -1.71
C ARG A 87 -15.30 -1.83 -0.71
N ARG A 88 -15.96 -2.92 -1.15
CA ARG A 88 -16.26 -4.09 -0.30
C ARG A 88 -14.97 -4.72 0.22
N TRP A 89 -14.01 -4.96 -0.67
CA TRP A 89 -12.72 -5.54 -0.29
C TRP A 89 -12.03 -4.73 0.82
N LEU A 90 -12.02 -3.39 0.71
CA LEU A 90 -11.47 -2.51 1.75
C LEU A 90 -12.21 -2.68 3.10
N GLN A 91 -13.54 -2.80 3.08
CA GLN A 91 -14.36 -2.97 4.28
C GLN A 91 -14.16 -4.34 4.93
N ASP A 92 -13.96 -5.40 4.15
CA ASP A 92 -13.82 -6.76 4.66
C ASP A 92 -12.40 -7.05 5.18
N ASN A 93 -11.40 -6.35 4.62
CA ASN A 93 -9.98 -6.57 4.90
C ASN A 93 -9.38 -5.62 5.95
N VAL A 94 -10.19 -5.11 6.89
CA VAL A 94 -9.73 -4.21 7.98
C VAL A 94 -8.57 -4.80 8.78
N LYS A 95 -8.53 -6.12 9.00
CA LYS A 95 -7.43 -6.74 9.77
C LYS A 95 -6.10 -6.69 9.03
N LEU A 96 -6.09 -6.88 7.71
CA LEU A 96 -4.89 -6.69 6.90
C LEU A 96 -4.41 -5.23 7.02
N ALA A 97 -5.34 -4.29 6.87
CA ALA A 97 -5.06 -2.88 6.99
C ALA A 97 -4.50 -2.51 8.37
N ALA A 98 -5.06 -3.06 9.44
CA ALA A 98 -4.57 -2.88 10.79
C ALA A 98 -3.15 -3.42 10.97
N LEU A 99 -2.84 -4.63 10.48
CA LEU A 99 -1.49 -5.21 10.56
C LEU A 99 -0.45 -4.35 9.82
N MET A 100 -0.77 -3.92 8.60
CA MET A 100 0.12 -3.05 7.83
C MET A 100 0.32 -1.69 8.53
N SER A 101 -0.76 -1.14 9.10
CA SER A 101 -0.73 0.13 9.83
C SER A 101 0.06 0.05 11.14
N VAL A 102 -0.06 -1.05 11.89
CA VAL A 102 0.72 -1.29 13.11
C VAL A 102 2.20 -1.46 12.78
N SER A 103 2.53 -2.06 11.64
CA SER A 103 3.93 -2.24 11.21
C SER A 103 4.65 -0.90 11.07
N VAL A 104 4.01 0.12 10.48
CA VAL A 104 4.59 1.47 10.44
C VAL A 104 4.52 2.17 11.80
N ALA A 105 3.49 1.92 12.62
CA ALA A 105 3.42 2.48 13.97
C ALA A 105 4.58 2.02 14.87
N ILE A 106 5.11 0.82 14.63
CA ILE A 106 6.29 0.28 15.34
C ILE A 106 7.59 0.88 14.79
N VAL A 107 7.76 0.89 13.47
CA VAL A 107 9.04 1.28 12.83
C VAL A 107 9.21 2.79 12.73
N ASN A 108 8.13 3.52 12.48
CA ASN A 108 8.10 4.98 12.38
C ASN A 108 6.79 5.55 12.96
N PRO A 109 6.69 5.65 14.30
CA PRO A 109 5.48 6.13 14.98
C PRO A 109 5.05 7.54 14.56
N GLU A 110 6.01 8.41 14.24
CA GLU A 110 5.74 9.77 13.76
C GLU A 110 5.05 9.74 12.39
N GLN A 111 5.53 8.90 11.46
CA GLN A 111 4.86 8.69 10.19
C GLN A 111 3.43 8.19 10.39
N TYR A 112 3.22 7.20 11.26
CA TYR A 112 1.88 6.69 11.56
C TYR A 112 0.94 7.81 12.07
N ALA A 113 1.41 8.62 13.02
CA ALA A 113 0.64 9.73 13.58
C ALA A 113 0.28 10.76 12.51
N LEU A 114 1.25 11.17 11.68
CA LEU A 114 1.04 12.12 10.60
C LEU A 114 0.12 11.57 9.51
N SER A 115 0.22 10.29 9.16
CA SER A 115 -0.67 9.65 8.19
C SER A 115 -2.11 9.63 8.70
N ARG A 116 -2.33 9.31 9.98
CA ARG A 116 -3.67 9.37 10.59
C ARG A 116 -4.23 10.78 10.61
N GLU A 117 -3.43 11.75 11.02
CA GLU A 117 -3.85 13.15 11.02
C GLU A 117 -4.16 13.65 9.61
N THR A 118 -3.39 13.23 8.61
CA THR A 118 -3.66 13.51 7.19
C THR A 118 -5.06 13.03 6.80
N LEU A 119 -5.43 11.79 7.12
CA LEU A 119 -6.74 11.22 6.79
C LEU A 119 -7.89 11.93 7.52
N VAL A 120 -7.68 12.31 8.79
CA VAL A 120 -8.66 13.10 9.58
C VAL A 120 -8.87 14.49 8.96
N ARG A 121 -7.79 15.20 8.63
CA ARG A 121 -7.86 16.51 7.98
C ARG A 121 -8.52 16.40 6.60
N LEU A 122 -8.20 15.37 5.83
CA LEU A 122 -8.79 15.12 4.52
C LEU A 122 -10.31 14.94 4.63
N ALA A 123 -10.77 14.12 5.57
CA ALA A 123 -12.20 13.94 5.82
C ALA A 123 -12.91 15.23 6.28
N ARG A 124 -12.22 16.09 7.03
CA ARG A 124 -12.80 17.37 7.50
C ARG A 124 -12.88 18.40 6.38
N LYS A 125 -11.76 18.63 5.68
CA LYS A 125 -11.57 19.67 4.65
C LYS A 125 -12.33 19.37 3.36
N GLU A 126 -12.33 18.11 2.91
CA GLU A 126 -12.89 17.72 1.62
C GLU A 126 -14.18 16.91 1.79
N VAL A 127 -15.33 17.60 1.79
CA VAL A 127 -16.66 16.96 1.96
C VAL A 127 -16.86 15.81 0.96
N ALA A 128 -16.42 15.99 -0.28
CA ALA A 128 -16.52 14.99 -1.35
C ALA A 128 -15.69 13.71 -1.09
N LEU A 129 -14.68 13.77 -0.22
CA LEU A 129 -13.83 12.61 0.10
C LEU A 129 -14.30 11.88 1.37
N ARG A 130 -15.24 12.43 2.14
CA ARG A 130 -15.75 11.84 3.39
C ARG A 130 -16.24 10.39 3.23
N PRO A 131 -17.04 10.04 2.21
CA PRO A 131 -17.50 8.65 2.05
C PRO A 131 -16.32 7.68 1.92
N ALA A 132 -15.32 8.05 1.12
CA ALA A 132 -14.13 7.24 0.93
C ALA A 132 -13.26 7.14 2.18
N CYS A 133 -13.09 8.24 2.92
CA CYS A 133 -12.38 8.23 4.21
C CYS A 133 -13.06 7.30 5.23
N ARG A 134 -14.39 7.17 5.21
CA ARG A 134 -15.12 6.26 6.11
C ARG A 134 -14.89 4.78 5.80
N THR A 135 -14.65 4.45 4.54
CA THR A 135 -14.40 3.07 4.10
C THR A 135 -12.92 2.73 4.01
N TRP A 136 -12.02 3.67 4.34
CA TRP A 136 -10.57 3.50 4.19
C TRP A 136 -9.95 2.99 5.50
N PRO A 137 -9.51 1.71 5.58
CA PRO A 137 -9.06 1.12 6.84
C PRO A 137 -7.56 1.30 7.11
N PHE A 138 -6.79 1.85 6.16
CA PHE A 138 -5.33 1.93 6.24
C PHE A 138 -4.88 3.25 6.86
N ALA A 139 -3.83 3.22 7.69
CA ALA A 139 -3.11 4.42 8.14
C ALA A 139 -2.12 4.95 7.09
N PHE A 140 -2.44 4.78 5.81
CA PHE A 140 -1.67 5.25 4.66
C PHE A 140 -2.59 6.03 3.75
N THR A 141 -2.07 6.86 2.86
CA THR A 141 -2.95 7.56 1.90
C THR A 141 -3.27 6.69 0.69
N SER A 142 -2.47 5.64 0.43
CA SER A 142 -2.59 4.84 -0.79
C SER A 142 -2.20 3.39 -0.55
N LEU A 143 -2.75 2.51 -1.38
CA LEU A 143 -2.48 1.08 -1.42
C LEU A 143 -2.36 0.64 -2.88
N ALA A 144 -1.29 -0.07 -3.22
CA ALA A 144 -1.21 -0.84 -4.46
C ALA A 144 -1.47 -2.32 -4.15
N ALA A 145 -2.43 -2.93 -4.85
CA ALA A 145 -2.65 -4.37 -4.84
C ALA A 145 -2.17 -4.94 -6.18
N VAL A 146 -1.35 -6.00 -6.13
CA VAL A 146 -0.61 -6.53 -7.27
C VAL A 146 -0.84 -8.04 -7.36
N GLY A 147 -1.67 -8.45 -8.30
CA GLY A 147 -1.97 -9.85 -8.59
C GLY A 147 -0.97 -10.45 -9.56
N ASN A 148 -0.39 -11.60 -9.19
CA ASN A 148 0.31 -12.52 -10.09
C ASN A 148 1.42 -11.87 -10.97
N ARG A 149 2.13 -10.87 -10.43
CA ARG A 149 3.15 -10.11 -11.15
C ARG A 149 4.52 -10.15 -10.50
N THR A 150 5.57 -10.33 -11.29
CA THR A 150 6.98 -10.14 -10.88
C THR A 150 7.32 -8.66 -10.78
N THR A 151 8.06 -8.28 -9.75
CA THR A 151 8.52 -6.90 -9.58
C THR A 151 10.02 -6.85 -9.85
N ILE A 152 10.41 -6.26 -10.98
CA ILE A 152 11.83 -6.08 -11.31
C ILE A 152 12.51 -5.09 -10.37
N ILE A 153 13.85 -5.02 -10.44
CA ILE A 153 14.64 -4.11 -9.60
C ILE A 153 14.32 -2.67 -9.94
N HIS A 154 13.80 -1.91 -8.97
CA HIS A 154 13.47 -0.50 -9.16
C HIS A 154 13.50 0.29 -7.84
N ARG A 155 13.21 1.59 -7.94
CA ARG A 155 12.92 2.50 -6.83
C ARG A 155 11.60 3.20 -7.09
N ASP A 156 10.88 3.48 -6.02
CA ASP A 156 9.63 4.22 -6.05
C ASP A 156 9.85 5.73 -5.93
N ARG A 157 10.61 6.27 -6.90
CA ARG A 157 11.01 7.69 -6.90
C ARG A 157 9.83 8.68 -6.90
N LYS A 158 8.69 8.26 -7.45
CA LYS A 158 7.44 9.05 -7.61
C LYS A 158 6.40 8.78 -6.52
N SER A 159 6.66 7.84 -5.62
CA SER A 159 5.74 7.45 -4.55
C SER A 159 6.51 7.37 -3.26
N GLY A 160 6.82 8.54 -2.71
CA GLY A 160 7.49 8.67 -1.42
C GLY A 160 8.59 9.73 -1.41
N LYS A 161 9.27 9.81 -0.28
CA LYS A 161 10.49 10.60 -0.03
C LYS A 161 11.38 9.75 0.88
N ASN A 162 12.66 10.12 1.00
CA ASN A 162 13.62 9.39 1.84
C ASN A 162 13.14 9.12 3.28
N ASN A 163 12.29 9.98 3.83
CA ASN A 163 11.81 9.85 5.21
C ASN A 163 10.51 9.03 5.34
N LEU A 164 9.96 8.55 4.22
CA LEU A 164 8.74 7.76 4.19
C LEU A 164 9.06 6.28 4.00
N TYR A 165 8.39 5.49 4.81
CA TYR A 165 8.43 4.04 4.78
C TYR A 165 7.14 3.52 4.14
N ASP A 166 7.31 2.56 3.25
CA ASP A 166 6.23 1.80 2.67
C ASP A 166 6.15 0.45 3.37
N VAL A 167 4.93 -0.06 3.49
CA VAL A 167 4.68 -1.38 4.07
C VAL A 167 4.24 -2.30 2.95
N MET A 168 5.07 -3.29 2.66
CA MET A 168 4.79 -4.32 1.69
C MET A 168 4.43 -5.62 2.39
N THR A 169 3.45 -6.33 1.85
CA THR A 169 3.17 -7.71 2.26
C THR A 169 2.79 -8.57 1.06
N THR A 170 2.87 -9.88 1.21
CA THR A 170 2.46 -10.84 0.19
C THR A 170 1.58 -11.91 0.83
N ILE A 171 0.55 -12.35 0.12
CA ILE A 171 -0.35 -13.43 0.50
C ILE A 171 -0.39 -14.44 -0.64
N GLY A 172 -0.39 -15.72 -0.29
CA GLY A 172 -0.15 -16.80 -1.25
C GLY A 172 1.29 -16.76 -1.77
N GLY A 173 1.45 -17.24 -2.99
CA GLY A 173 2.72 -17.42 -3.65
C GLY A 173 3.44 -18.69 -3.20
N ASP A 174 4.39 -19.14 -4.03
CA ASP A 174 5.15 -20.35 -3.72
C ASP A 174 6.22 -20.11 -2.64
N PRO A 175 6.75 -21.19 -2.01
CA PRO A 175 7.75 -21.06 -0.96
C PRO A 175 9.08 -20.42 -1.41
N ASN A 176 9.30 -20.28 -2.72
CA ASN A 176 10.55 -19.80 -3.31
C ASN A 176 10.50 -18.31 -3.68
N VAL A 177 9.38 -17.62 -3.48
CA VAL A 177 9.30 -16.17 -3.67
C VAL A 177 10.33 -15.47 -2.78
N LYS A 178 11.16 -14.62 -3.39
CA LYS A 178 12.20 -13.84 -2.71
C LYS A 178 11.94 -12.35 -2.85
N ILE A 179 12.23 -11.62 -1.78
CA ILE A 179 12.45 -10.17 -1.82
C ILE A 179 13.95 -9.92 -1.87
N ARG A 180 14.38 -8.97 -2.71
CA ARG A 180 15.79 -8.59 -2.83
C ARG A 180 15.92 -7.08 -2.69
N LEU A 181 16.83 -6.64 -1.82
CA LEU A 181 17.24 -5.25 -1.65
C LEU A 181 18.67 -5.12 -2.18
N LYS A 182 18.80 -4.93 -3.50
CA LYS A 182 20.09 -5.03 -4.22
C LYS A 182 21.16 -4.10 -3.63
N GLY A 183 20.78 -2.87 -3.27
CA GLY A 183 21.71 -1.91 -2.70
C GLY A 183 22.22 -2.25 -1.30
N LEU A 184 21.56 -3.18 -0.60
CA LEU A 184 21.94 -3.65 0.73
C LEU A 184 22.59 -5.04 0.70
N GLY A 185 22.75 -5.65 -0.48
CA GLY A 185 23.19 -7.04 -0.60
C GLY A 185 22.24 -8.06 0.03
N PHE A 186 21.01 -7.66 0.37
CA PHE A 186 20.04 -8.52 1.06
C PHE A 186 19.13 -9.26 0.08
N THR A 187 18.96 -10.56 0.29
CA THR A 187 17.91 -11.38 -0.31
C THR A 187 17.30 -12.25 0.78
N GLY A 188 15.97 -12.26 0.87
CA GLY A 188 15.25 -13.03 1.88
C GLY A 188 14.06 -13.77 1.29
N ASP A 189 13.64 -14.82 2.00
CA ASP A 189 12.36 -15.48 1.76
C ASP A 189 11.22 -14.49 1.96
N TYR A 190 10.33 -14.39 0.98
CA TYR A 190 9.16 -13.52 1.02
C TYR A 190 7.90 -14.37 0.84
N LYS A 191 7.63 -15.17 1.87
CA LYS A 191 6.55 -16.16 1.93
C LYS A 191 5.21 -15.47 2.23
N SER A 192 4.10 -16.19 2.01
CA SER A 192 2.77 -15.71 2.41
C SER A 192 2.75 -15.23 3.86
N GLY A 193 2.27 -14.01 4.08
CA GLY A 193 2.24 -13.33 5.37
C GLY A 193 3.49 -12.52 5.73
N SER A 194 4.56 -12.58 4.95
CA SER A 194 5.74 -11.73 5.17
C SER A 194 5.36 -10.26 5.06
N ILE A 195 5.90 -9.43 5.96
CA ILE A 195 5.78 -7.97 5.91
C ILE A 195 7.20 -7.38 5.82
N ALA A 196 7.39 -6.46 4.89
CA ALA A 196 8.61 -5.67 4.77
C ALA A 196 8.26 -4.18 4.94
N VAL A 197 8.96 -3.51 5.85
CA VAL A 197 8.82 -2.07 6.11
C VAL A 197 10.12 -1.38 5.74
N LEU A 198 10.10 -0.54 4.71
CA LEU A 198 11.31 0.07 4.16
C LEU A 198 10.98 1.33 3.36
N SER A 199 11.98 2.20 3.14
CA SER A 199 11.82 3.27 2.15
C SER A 199 12.06 2.73 0.74
N CYS A 200 10.98 2.45 -0.02
CA CYS A 200 11.08 2.00 -1.41
C CYS A 200 11.58 3.12 -2.35
N HIS A 201 11.52 4.38 -1.90
CA HIS A 201 12.16 5.52 -2.56
C HIS A 201 13.69 5.39 -2.57
N THR A 202 14.28 5.01 -1.43
CA THR A 202 15.74 4.93 -1.24
C THR A 202 16.31 3.59 -1.71
N HIS A 203 15.68 2.48 -1.33
CA HIS A 203 16.25 1.15 -1.56
C HIS A 203 15.82 0.54 -2.90
N LEU A 204 16.81 0.09 -3.69
CA LEU A 204 16.56 -0.72 -4.89
C LEU A 204 15.98 -2.06 -4.46
N HIS A 205 14.75 -2.34 -4.84
CA HIS A 205 14.02 -3.53 -4.42
C HIS A 205 13.35 -4.25 -5.60
N SER A 206 13.17 -5.56 -5.44
CA SER A 206 12.49 -6.45 -6.38
C SER A 206 11.85 -7.63 -5.64
N VAL A 207 10.81 -8.21 -6.23
CA VAL A 207 10.17 -9.45 -5.76
C VAL A 207 10.12 -10.43 -6.93
N SER A 208 10.64 -11.65 -6.73
CA SER A 208 10.72 -12.66 -7.78
C SER A 208 9.33 -13.15 -8.23
N LYS A 209 9.28 -13.89 -9.35
CA LYS A 209 8.08 -14.59 -9.78
C LYS A 209 7.63 -15.65 -8.78
N SER A 210 6.34 -16.00 -8.85
CA SER A 210 5.74 -17.13 -8.16
C SER A 210 5.22 -18.15 -9.19
N PRO A 211 6.06 -19.00 -9.80
CA PRO A 211 5.68 -19.87 -10.91
C PRO A 211 4.60 -20.90 -10.59
N SER A 212 4.57 -21.45 -9.36
CA SER A 212 3.72 -22.61 -9.06
C SER A 212 2.48 -22.28 -8.22
N ALA A 213 2.33 -21.05 -7.74
CA ALA A 213 1.18 -20.64 -6.94
C ALA A 213 0.80 -19.19 -7.23
N GLU A 214 -0.49 -18.88 -7.13
CA GLU A 214 -0.97 -17.51 -7.26
C GLU A 214 -0.49 -16.66 -6.09
N ARG A 215 -0.14 -15.41 -6.38
CA ARG A 215 0.40 -14.48 -5.39
C ARG A 215 -0.29 -13.14 -5.49
N LEU A 216 -0.66 -12.61 -4.34
CA LEU A 216 -1.17 -11.27 -4.20
C LEU A 216 -0.25 -10.46 -3.29
N ALA A 217 0.34 -9.40 -3.83
CA ALA A 217 1.16 -8.47 -3.05
C ALA A 217 0.42 -7.16 -2.79
N PHE A 218 0.65 -6.58 -1.63
CA PHE A 218 0.14 -5.27 -1.24
C PHE A 218 1.30 -4.36 -0.89
N ALA A 219 1.24 -3.11 -1.32
CA ALA A 219 2.15 -2.05 -0.90
C ALA A 219 1.34 -0.85 -0.44
N ALA A 220 1.33 -0.58 0.87
CA ALA A 220 0.71 0.59 1.46
C ALA A 220 1.77 1.68 1.64
N TYR A 221 1.47 2.88 1.16
CA TYR A 221 2.42 3.98 1.12
C TYR A 221 1.73 5.33 1.31
N MET A 222 2.50 6.31 1.76
CA MET A 222 2.03 7.68 1.89
C MET A 222 2.50 8.53 0.71
N LYS A 223 1.57 9.30 0.13
CA LYS A 223 1.89 10.33 -0.86
C LYS A 223 2.34 11.59 -0.11
N PRO A 224 3.61 12.02 -0.25
CA PRO A 224 4.10 13.23 0.42
C PRO A 224 3.24 14.46 0.12
N SER A 225 2.77 14.59 -1.12
CA SER A 225 1.96 15.72 -1.56
C SER A 225 0.61 15.82 -0.85
N VAL A 226 -0.03 14.69 -0.54
CA VAL A 226 -1.32 14.65 0.18
C VAL A 226 -1.13 15.13 1.62
N LEU A 227 -0.02 14.72 2.25
CA LEU A 227 0.33 15.17 3.59
C LEU A 227 0.61 16.68 3.63
N LEU A 228 1.43 17.18 2.70
CA LEU A 228 1.77 18.60 2.62
C LEU A 228 0.54 19.47 2.32
N GLU A 229 -0.38 19.00 1.48
CA GLU A 229 -1.65 19.69 1.17
C GLU A 229 -2.57 19.82 2.41
N MET A 230 -2.43 18.91 3.38
CA MET A 230 -3.12 19.00 4.67
C MET A 230 -2.39 19.89 5.69
N GLY A 231 -1.32 20.59 5.28
CA GLY A 231 -0.55 21.48 6.15
C GLY A 231 0.21 20.73 7.24
N LEU A 232 0.76 19.57 6.88
CA LEU A 232 1.57 18.73 7.75
C LEU A 232 2.98 18.61 7.18
N ASP A 233 3.96 18.36 8.04
CA ASP A 233 5.35 18.12 7.65
C ASP A 233 5.64 16.64 7.40
N LEU A 234 6.68 16.36 6.60
CA LEU A 234 7.18 15.00 6.43
C LEU A 234 7.69 14.46 7.78
N PRO A 235 7.49 13.16 8.08
CA PRO A 235 8.04 12.57 9.28
C PRO A 235 9.56 12.69 9.28
N ARG A 236 10.14 12.72 10.48
CA ARG A 236 11.59 12.56 10.63
C ARG A 236 11.95 11.10 10.43
N LEU A 237 13.20 10.86 10.07
CA LEU A 237 13.75 9.51 10.10
C LEU A 237 13.76 9.02 11.56
N PRO A 238 13.27 7.81 11.82
CA PRO A 238 13.34 7.24 13.16
C PRO A 238 14.81 7.07 13.55
N THR A 239 15.16 7.55 14.75
CA THR A 239 16.45 7.29 15.38
C THR A 239 16.23 6.38 16.57
N TYR A 240 17.29 5.71 17.03
CA TYR A 240 17.21 4.90 18.24
C TYR A 240 16.66 5.71 19.43
N ASP A 241 17.13 6.95 19.59
CA ASP A 241 16.70 7.84 20.67
C ASP A 241 15.25 8.30 20.53
N SER A 242 14.75 8.49 19.29
CA SER A 242 13.34 8.86 19.10
C SER A 242 12.41 7.69 19.43
N ILE A 243 12.74 6.48 18.97
CA ILE A 243 11.96 5.26 19.28
C ILE A 243 12.00 4.97 20.78
N ARG A 244 13.20 4.99 21.40
CA ARG A 244 13.35 4.70 22.84
C ARG A 244 12.53 5.65 23.70
N ARG A 245 12.58 6.97 23.42
CA ARG A 245 11.79 7.97 24.16
C ARG A 245 10.29 7.71 24.03
N LEU A 246 9.81 7.43 22.82
CA LEU A 246 8.40 7.13 22.58
C LEU A 246 7.94 5.87 23.32
N HIS A 247 8.77 4.82 23.33
CA HIS A 247 8.45 3.58 24.02
C HIS A 247 8.38 3.79 25.54
N VAL A 248 9.33 4.53 26.13
CA VAL A 248 9.30 4.88 27.56
C VAL A 248 8.05 5.69 27.91
N GLN A 249 7.67 6.67 27.08
CA GLN A 249 6.45 7.45 27.27
C GLN A 249 5.18 6.58 27.21
N GLN A 250 5.12 5.63 26.27
CA GLN A 250 3.98 4.70 26.15
C GLN A 250 3.85 3.75 27.35
N ILE A 251 4.98 3.27 27.90
CA ILE A 251 4.95 2.47 29.14
C ILE A 251 4.48 3.34 30.31
N ALA A 252 5.07 4.53 30.48
CA ALA A 252 4.74 5.42 31.60
C ALA A 252 3.25 5.82 31.59
N THR A 253 2.68 6.13 30.42
CA THR A 253 1.26 6.50 30.28
C THR A 253 0.28 5.36 30.56
N ARG A 254 0.69 4.09 30.40
CA ARG A 254 -0.14 2.91 30.74
C ARG A 254 -0.20 2.61 32.25
N HIS A 255 0.72 3.17 33.04
CA HIS A 255 0.73 2.99 34.50
C HIS A 255 0.01 4.12 35.25
N THR A 256 -0.47 5.14 34.54
CA THR A 256 -1.17 6.31 35.09
C THR A 256 -2.67 6.33 34.78
N THR A 257 -3.21 5.26 34.20
CA THR A 257 -4.65 5.03 33.92
C THR A 257 -5.11 3.75 34.57
#